data_AF-A0A938JDA8-F1
#
_entry.id   AF-A0A938JDA8-F1
#
_cell.length_a   1.000
_cell.length_b   1.000
_cell.length_c   1.000
_cell.angle_alpha   90.00
_cell.angle_beta   90.00
_cell.angle_gamma   90.00
#
_symmetry.space_group_name_H-M   'P 1'
#
loop_
_entity.id
_entity.type
_entity.pdbx_description
1 polymer ?
#
loop_
_entity_poly.entity_id
_entity_poly.type
_entity_poly.pdbx_seq_one_letter_code
_entity_poly.pdbx_strand_id
1 'polypeptide(L)' 'HAGCTIALYEQRSHHLLCPCHQSTFDLADSGEPIFGPGARRLPQLAITVDEEGYLIARQGFQEPVGPSFWERGA' A
#
# COMPACT_ATOMS: atom_id res chain seq x y z
N HIS A 1 -1.49 8.94 2.39
CA HIS A 1 -1.92 10.31 2.76
C HIS A 1 -1.34 11.31 1.75
N ALA A 2 -2.15 12.22 1.20
CA ALA A 2 -1.84 13.25 0.17
C ALA A 2 -1.15 12.81 -1.16
N GLY A 3 -0.71 11.56 -1.29
CA GLY A 3 -0.26 11.00 -2.58
C GLY A 3 1.26 10.97 -2.76
N CYS A 4 2.04 11.25 -1.70
CA CYS A 4 3.48 11.02 -1.72
C CYS A 4 3.81 9.55 -2.01
N THR A 5 4.85 9.30 -2.81
CA THR A 5 5.45 7.97 -2.93
C THR A 5 6.01 7.53 -1.59
N ILE A 6 5.72 6.28 -1.20
CA ILE A 6 6.19 5.68 0.05
C ILE A 6 7.36 4.78 -0.30
N ALA A 7 8.58 5.17 0.08
CA ALA A 7 9.81 4.51 -0.40
C ALA A 7 10.76 4.07 0.73
N LEU A 8 10.44 4.39 1.99
CA LEU A 8 11.28 4.01 3.12
C LEU A 8 10.75 2.71 3.71
N TYR A 9 11.56 1.66 3.66
CA TYR A 9 11.21 0.33 4.18
C TYR A 9 12.13 -0.04 5.34
N GLU A 10 11.55 -0.41 6.47
CA GLU A 10 12.26 -0.90 7.62
C GLU A 10 12.33 -2.44 7.58
N GLN A 11 13.49 -2.97 7.21
CA GLN A 11 13.68 -4.41 6.95
C GLN A 11 13.30 -5.33 8.12
N ARG A 12 13.48 -4.91 9.37
CA ARG A 12 13.31 -5.79 10.54
C ARG A 12 11.85 -5.90 10.99
N SER A 13 11.12 -4.80 10.93
CA SER A 13 9.72 -4.71 11.36
C SER A 13 8.74 -4.94 10.21
N HIS A 14 9.23 -4.91 8.96
CA HIS A 14 8.40 -4.90 7.75
C HIS A 14 7.51 -3.66 7.61
N HIS A 15 7.85 -2.58 8.31
CA HIS A 15 7.11 -1.33 8.19
C HIS A 15 7.51 -0.55 6.94
N LEU A 16 6.50 0.04 6.30
CA LEU A 16 6.67 0.97 5.20
C LEU A 16 6.30 2.39 5.65
N LEU A 17 7.21 3.34 5.46
CA LEU A 17 7.11 4.69 6.02
C LEU A 17 6.96 5.74 4.91
N CYS A 18 5.95 6.59 5.05
CA CYS A 18 5.77 7.76 4.19
C CYS A 18 6.65 8.91 4.72
N PRO A 19 7.63 9.40 3.94
CA PRO A 19 8.58 10.40 4.42
C PRO A 19 7.94 11.77 4.69
N CYS A 20 6.81 12.07 4.05
CA CYS A 20 6.19 13.40 4.11
C CYS A 20 5.58 13.70 5.48
N HIS A 21 4.79 12.77 6.01
CA HIS A 21 4.01 12.97 7.25
C HIS A 21 4.03 11.72 8.13
N GLN A 22 5.03 10.85 7.93
CA GLN A 22 5.37 9.73 8.81
C GLN A 22 4.27 8.68 8.98
N SER A 23 3.30 8.61 8.06
CA SER A 23 2.36 7.49 8.05
C SER A 23 3.15 6.19 7.93
N THR A 24 2.89 5.25 8.83
CA THR A 24 3.57 3.96 8.89
C THR A 24 2.56 2.86 8.64
N PHE A 25 2.90 1.94 7.75
CA PHE A 25 2.04 0.83 7.34
C PHE A 25 2.75 -0.50 7.62
N ASP A 26 2.06 -1.45 8.22
CA ASP A 26 2.57 -2.80 8.46
C ASP A 26 2.36 -3.66 7.20
N LEU A 27 3.44 -4.02 6.50
CA LEU A 27 3.35 -4.88 5.31
C LEU A 27 3.09 -6.34 5.63
N ALA A 28 3.35 -6.80 6.86
CA ALA A 28 3.00 -8.15 7.29
C ALA A 28 1.48 -8.29 7.50
N ASP A 29 0.79 -7.19 7.82
CA ASP A 29 -0.67 -7.11 7.90
C ASP A 29 -1.27 -6.25 6.78
N SER A 30 -1.06 -6.65 5.53
CA SER A 30 -1.74 -6.08 4.35
C SER A 30 -1.71 -4.54 4.25
N GLY A 31 -0.64 -3.92 4.73
CA GLY A 31 -0.47 -2.47 4.74
C GLY A 31 -1.36 -1.75 5.74
N GLU A 32 -1.71 -2.36 6.88
CA GLU A 32 -2.47 -1.72 7.97
C GLU A 32 -1.76 -0.45 8.46
N PRO A 33 -2.45 0.69 8.54
CA PRO A 33 -1.87 1.87 9.14
C PRO A 33 -1.72 1.68 10.64
N ILE A 34 -0.49 1.78 11.12
CA ILE A 34 -0.16 1.66 12.55
C ILE A 34 0.28 2.99 13.17
N PHE A 35 0.57 4.01 12.35
CA PHE A 35 0.88 5.36 12.82
C PHE A 35 0.64 6.44 11.74
N GLY A 36 0.45 7.69 12.19
CA GLY A 36 0.37 8.88 11.34
C GLY A 36 -0.99 9.08 10.63
N PRO A 37 -1.09 10.03 9.69
CA PRO A 37 -2.38 10.45 9.11
C PRO A 37 -2.92 9.54 7.99
N GLY A 38 -2.24 8.42 7.68
CA GLY A 38 -2.76 7.44 6.74
C GLY A 38 -3.84 6.62 7.44
N ALA A 39 -5.09 6.74 7.02
CA ALA A 39 -6.22 6.14 7.73
C ALA A 39 -6.76 4.85 7.08
N ARG A 40 -6.07 4.32 6.06
CA ARG A 40 -6.56 3.19 5.26
C ARG A 40 -5.42 2.28 4.85
N ARG A 41 -5.72 0.96 4.78
CA ARG A 41 -4.82 -0.04 4.21
C ARG A 41 -4.34 0.37 2.82
N LEU A 42 -3.11 0.01 2.51
CA LEU A 42 -2.58 0.15 1.15
C LEU A 42 -3.29 -0.86 0.24
N PRO A 43 -3.87 -0.42 -0.90
CA PRO A 43 -4.45 -1.34 -1.87
C PRO A 43 -3.41 -2.37 -2.32
N GLN A 44 -3.76 -3.65 -2.29
CA GLN A 44 -2.87 -4.75 -2.64
C GLN A 44 -3.01 -5.10 -4.13
N LEU A 45 -1.89 -5.31 -4.82
CA LEU A 45 -1.87 -5.86 -6.17
C LEU A 45 -1.67 -7.37 -6.07
N ALA A 46 -2.64 -8.14 -6.56
CA ALA A 46 -2.50 -9.58 -6.60
C ALA A 46 -1.47 -9.98 -7.67
N ILE A 47 -0.37 -10.60 -7.23
CA ILE A 47 0.71 -11.07 -8.10
C ILE A 47 0.73 -12.60 -8.19
N THR A 48 1.14 -13.13 -9.34
CA THR A 48 1.40 -14.56 -9.55
C THR A 48 2.61 -14.72 -10.49
N VAL A 49 3.07 -15.95 -10.67
CA VAL A 49 4.07 -16.31 -11.67
C VAL A 49 3.35 -16.90 -12.89
N ASP A 50 3.76 -16.55 -14.11
CA ASP A 50 3.27 -17.16 -15.36
C ASP A 50 4.02 -18.47 -15.70
N GLU A 51 3.71 -19.06 -16.85
CA GLU A 51 4.29 -20.34 -17.28
C GLU A 51 5.80 -20.21 -17.63
N GLU A 52 6.22 -19.01 -18.02
CA GLU A 52 7.61 -18.68 -18.34
C GLU A 52 8.45 -18.28 -17.12
N GLY A 53 7.82 -18.09 -15.94
CA GLY A 53 8.50 -17.76 -14.69
C GLY A 53 8.56 -16.27 -14.35
N TYR A 54 7.83 -15.40 -15.03
CA TYR A 54 7.77 -13.97 -14.75
C TYR A 54 6.67 -13.62 -13.74
N LEU A 55 6.90 -12.55 -12.96
CA LEU A 55 5.88 -11.97 -12.10
C LEU A 55 4.87 -11.20 -12.94
N ILE A 56 3.60 -11.57 -12.81
CA ILE A 56 2.47 -10.90 -13.47
C ILE A 56 1.41 -10.48 -12.45
N ALA A 57 0.63 -9.46 -12.79
CA ALA A 57 -0.57 -9.11 -12.04
C ALA A 57 -1.71 -10.08 -12.40
N ARG A 58 -2.24 -10.79 -11.41
CA ARG A 58 -3.39 -11.70 -11.58
C ARG A 58 -4.71 -10.94 -11.78
N GLN A 59 -4.82 -9.76 -11.16
CA GLN A 59 -5.94 -8.84 -11.29
C GLN A 59 -5.48 -7.43 -10.90
N GLY A 60 -6.29 -6.41 -11.23
CA GLY A 60 -6.06 -5.04 -10.79
C GLY A 60 -6.29 -4.85 -9.27
N PHE A 61 -6.03 -3.64 -8.79
CA PHE A 61 -6.38 -3.24 -7.43
C PHE A 61 -7.89 -3.29 -7.22
N GLN A 62 -8.32 -3.77 -6.05
CA GLN A 62 -9.74 -3.82 -5.68
C GLN A 62 -10.26 -2.52 -5.06
N GLU A 63 -9.35 -1.59 -4.74
CA GLU A 63 -9.67 -0.26 -4.23
C GLU A 63 -8.89 0.80 -5.02
N PRO A 64 -9.42 2.03 -5.16
CA PRO A 64 -8.70 3.12 -5.79
C PRO A 64 -7.36 3.41 -5.10
N VAL A 65 -6.30 3.52 -5.90
CA VAL A 65 -4.96 3.90 -5.45
C VAL A 65 -4.89 5.41 -5.26
N GLY A 66 -4.20 5.84 -4.19
CA GLY A 66 -3.91 7.26 -3.93
C GLY A 66 -4.73 7.90 -2.79
N PRO A 67 -4.74 9.25 -2.73
CA PRO A 67 -5.51 10.00 -1.74
C PRO A 67 -7.00 9.70 -1.79
N SER A 68 -7.71 9.95 -0.67
CA SER A 68 -9.17 9.86 -0.67
C SER A 68 -9.76 10.96 -1.56
N PHE A 69 -10.93 10.66 -2.09
CA PHE A 69 -11.82 11.58 -2.80
C PHE A 69 -13.23 11.39 -2.24
N TRP A 70 -14.14 12.31 -2.58
CA TRP A 70 -15.46 12.41 -1.95
C TRP A 70 -16.34 11.19 -2.19
N GLU A 71 -16.33 10.62 -3.40
CA GLU A 71 -17.17 9.50 -3.82
C GLU A 71 -16.64 8.12 -3.39
N ARG A 72 -15.52 8.06 -2.66
CA ARG A 72 -14.86 6.77 -2.31
C ARG A 72 -15.69 5.86 -1.40
N GLY A 73 -16.58 6.44 -0.58
CA GLY A 73 -17.40 5.71 0.39
C GLY A 73 -18.88 5.68 0.04
N ALA A 74 -19.26 6.12 -1.17
CA ALA A 74 -20.61 5.99 -1.70
C ALA A 74 -20.86 4.58 -2.24
#